data_AF-A0A9D8Q2W7-F1
#
_entry.id   AF-A0A9D8Q2W7-F1
#
_cell.length_a   1.000
_cell.length_b   1.000
_cell.length_c   1.000
_cell.angle_alpha   90.00
_cell.angle_beta   90.00
_cell.angle_gamma   90.00
#
_symmetry.space_group_name_H-M   'P 1'
#
loop_
_entity.id
_entity.type
_entity.pdbx_description
1 polymer ?
#
loop_
_entity_poly.entity_id
_entity_poly.type
_entity_poly.pdbx_seq_one_letter_code
_entity_poly.pdbx_strand_id
1 'polypeptide(L)'
;ETGLHHLDIQPDIRPRRLQDCIPLLEGWRRLSEEVDFPVYVETHRDRMTTDLFFVLDLLDCFPDLKLLADLSHFLVGREFAWPVDEENHAMIHRVLDNRCAFHGRVASREQVQVEISFPAHKPWVDLFLGWWEYGFRSWRKRAGANDTCAFTCELGPKPYAIIGRDGNDTTDRWEEALIMRDLVRKVWDKSGRKPARR
;
A
#
# COMPACT_ATOMS: atom_id res chain seq x y z
N GLU A 1 -18.94 -19.99 7.21
CA GLU A 1 -17.52 -19.69 7.43
C GLU A 1 -17.14 -18.54 6.50
N THR A 2 -16.50 -17.49 7.01
CA THR A 2 -15.99 -16.42 6.15
C THR A 2 -14.75 -16.95 5.44
N GLY A 3 -14.82 -17.14 4.12
CA GLY A 3 -13.65 -17.56 3.33
C GLY A 3 -12.52 -16.53 3.41
N LEU A 4 -11.27 -17.00 3.39
CA LEU A 4 -10.08 -16.14 3.35
C LEU A 4 -9.95 -15.49 1.96
N HIS A 5 -9.86 -14.17 1.88
CA HIS A 5 -9.64 -13.49 0.60
C HIS A 5 -8.19 -13.65 0.12
N HIS A 6 -7.23 -13.49 1.03
CA HIS A 6 -5.80 -13.65 0.78
C HIS A 6 -5.05 -13.74 2.12
N LEU A 7 -3.81 -14.23 2.08
CA LEU A 7 -2.84 -14.14 3.16
C LEU A 7 -1.79 -13.08 2.81
N ASP A 8 -1.45 -12.25 3.79
CA ASP A 8 -0.42 -11.23 3.65
C ASP A 8 0.82 -11.63 4.45
N ILE A 9 1.98 -11.63 3.79
CA ILE A 9 3.27 -11.91 4.41
C ILE A 9 3.95 -10.58 4.67
N GLN A 10 4.12 -10.27 5.96
CA GLN A 10 5.14 -9.32 6.39
C GLN A 10 6.48 -10.06 6.52
N PRO A 11 7.45 -9.84 5.62
CA PRO A 11 8.71 -10.57 5.65
C PRO A 11 9.59 -10.02 6.79
N ASP A 12 9.39 -10.52 8.00
CA ASP A 12 10.00 -10.04 9.25
C ASP A 12 11.48 -10.40 9.40
N ILE A 13 12.26 -9.91 8.44
CA ILE A 13 13.71 -10.04 8.31
C ILE A 13 14.22 -8.77 7.62
N ARG A 14 15.48 -8.38 7.86
CA ARG A 14 16.08 -7.20 7.20
C ARG A 14 17.40 -7.56 6.54
N PRO A 15 17.39 -8.35 5.45
CA PRO A 15 18.63 -8.71 4.75
C PRO A 15 19.28 -7.45 4.17
N ARG A 16 20.62 -7.41 4.18
CA ARG A 16 21.37 -6.27 3.62
C ARG A 16 21.59 -6.41 2.12
N ARG A 17 21.64 -7.64 1.59
CA ARG A 17 21.94 -7.93 0.19
C ARG A 17 20.74 -8.56 -0.48
N LEU A 18 20.50 -8.19 -1.73
CA LEU A 18 19.42 -8.72 -2.55
C LEU A 18 19.47 -10.25 -2.65
N GLN A 19 20.68 -10.81 -2.77
CA GLN A 19 20.91 -12.25 -2.91
C GLN A 19 20.45 -13.05 -1.68
N ASP A 20 20.44 -12.43 -0.51
CA ASP A 20 19.98 -13.07 0.73
C ASP A 20 18.43 -13.13 0.78
N CYS A 21 17.73 -12.33 -0.02
CA CYS A 21 16.27 -12.33 -0.13
C CYS A 21 15.73 -13.40 -1.08
N ILE A 22 16.47 -13.68 -2.17
CA ILE A 22 16.06 -14.59 -3.24
C ILE A 22 15.59 -15.96 -2.71
N PRO A 23 16.37 -16.72 -1.92
CA PRO A 23 15.94 -18.05 -1.48
C PRO A 23 14.71 -18.01 -0.56
N LEU A 24 14.49 -16.89 0.14
CA LEU A 24 13.35 -16.70 1.05
C LEU A 24 12.07 -16.42 0.26
N LEU A 25 12.14 -15.52 -0.72
CA LEU A 25 11.03 -15.24 -1.63
C LEU A 25 10.66 -16.48 -2.46
N GLU A 26 11.64 -17.21 -2.99
CA GLU A 26 11.38 -18.48 -3.67
C GLU A 26 10.73 -19.52 -2.76
N GLY A 27 11.19 -19.60 -1.50
CA GLY A 27 10.59 -20.48 -0.50
C GLY A 27 9.12 -20.16 -0.24
N TRP A 28 8.80 -18.89 0.02
CA TRP A 28 7.42 -18.46 0.22
C TRP A 28 6.55 -18.62 -1.01
N ARG A 29 7.11 -18.44 -2.22
CA ARG A 29 6.40 -18.70 -3.48
C ARG A 29 6.06 -20.17 -3.66
N ARG A 30 6.98 -21.09 -3.35
CA ARG A 30 6.67 -22.54 -3.39
C ARG A 30 5.57 -22.89 -2.39
N LEU A 31 5.64 -22.36 -1.17
CA LEU A 31 4.59 -22.59 -0.17
C LEU A 31 3.23 -21.98 -0.58
N SER A 32 3.23 -20.86 -1.31
CA SER A 32 1.99 -20.26 -1.79
C SER A 32 1.32 -21.05 -2.92
N GLU A 33 2.05 -21.90 -3.62
CA GLU A 33 1.51 -22.84 -4.61
C GLU A 33 0.80 -24.04 -3.95
N GLU A 34 1.03 -24.29 -2.66
CA GLU A 34 0.43 -25.39 -1.89
C GLU A 34 -0.93 -25.02 -1.25
N VAL A 35 -1.35 -23.76 -1.36
CA VAL A 35 -2.61 -23.24 -0.79
C VAL A 35 -3.55 -22.75 -1.89
N ASP A 36 -4.85 -22.75 -1.60
CA ASP A 36 -5.91 -22.37 -2.54
C ASP A 36 -6.33 -20.89 -2.44
N PHE A 37 -5.66 -20.11 -1.59
CA PHE A 37 -5.87 -18.68 -1.44
C PHE A 37 -4.65 -17.87 -1.91
N PRO A 38 -4.84 -16.63 -2.40
CA PRO A 38 -3.74 -15.77 -2.79
C PRO A 38 -2.82 -15.44 -1.62
N VAL A 39 -1.52 -15.37 -1.89
CA VAL A 39 -0.50 -14.91 -0.94
C VAL A 39 0.23 -13.71 -1.52
N TYR A 40 0.32 -12.63 -0.76
CA TYR A 40 0.99 -11.39 -1.15
C TYR A 40 2.12 -11.06 -0.16
N VAL A 41 3.13 -10.32 -0.63
CA VAL A 41 4.17 -9.76 0.23
C VAL A 41 3.87 -8.28 0.47
N GLU A 42 3.76 -7.87 1.73
CA GLU A 42 3.47 -6.49 2.10
C GLU A 42 4.68 -5.60 1.92
N THR A 43 4.50 -4.40 1.35
CA THR A 43 5.47 -3.32 1.46
C THR A 43 5.39 -2.68 2.85
N HIS A 44 6.26 -3.08 3.77
CA HIS A 44 6.22 -2.60 5.15
C HIS A 44 7.58 -2.15 5.67
N ARG A 45 7.60 -1.08 6.49
CA ARG A 45 8.83 -0.62 7.18
C ARG A 45 9.32 -1.63 8.20
N ASP A 46 10.61 -1.67 8.51
CA ASP A 46 11.14 -2.67 9.45
C ASP A 46 10.88 -4.13 8.98
N ARG A 47 10.75 -4.34 7.67
CA ARG A 47 10.67 -5.67 7.03
C ARG A 47 11.65 -5.72 5.86
N MET A 48 11.73 -6.83 5.14
CA MET A 48 12.59 -6.96 3.95
C MET A 48 12.32 -5.85 2.94
N THR A 49 11.06 -5.45 2.84
CA THR A 49 10.52 -4.47 1.91
C THR A 49 10.56 -3.03 2.44
N THR A 50 11.44 -2.73 3.40
CA THR A 50 11.42 -1.43 4.10
C THR A 50 11.90 -0.27 3.23
N ASP A 51 12.80 -0.50 2.29
CA ASP A 51 13.40 0.53 1.44
C ASP A 51 12.85 0.44 0.03
N LEU A 52 12.47 1.60 -0.54
CA LEU A 52 11.86 1.69 -1.85
C LEU A 52 12.80 1.20 -2.95
N PHE A 53 14.06 1.64 -2.95
CA PHE A 53 15.02 1.21 -3.96
C PHE A 53 15.29 -0.29 -3.89
N PHE A 54 15.45 -0.82 -2.68
CA PHE A 54 15.61 -2.26 -2.46
C PHE A 54 14.42 -3.07 -3.00
N VAL A 55 13.19 -2.57 -2.82
CA VAL A 55 11.99 -3.21 -3.39
C VAL A 55 11.96 -3.11 -4.91
N LEU A 56 12.41 -2.00 -5.51
CA LEU A 56 12.53 -1.89 -6.96
C LEU A 56 13.53 -2.91 -7.51
N ASP A 57 14.69 -3.07 -6.87
CA ASP A 57 15.68 -4.09 -7.23
C ASP A 57 15.12 -5.52 -7.10
N LEU A 58 14.30 -5.78 -6.06
CA LEU A 58 13.58 -7.04 -5.92
C LEU A 58 12.59 -7.27 -7.06
N LEU A 59 11.88 -6.22 -7.49
CA LEU A 59 10.93 -6.28 -8.61
C LEU A 59 11.61 -6.45 -9.97
N ASP A 60 12.90 -6.13 -10.09
CA ASP A 60 13.67 -6.43 -11.29
C ASP A 60 14.11 -7.91 -11.33
N CYS A 61 14.33 -8.52 -10.15
CA CYS A 61 14.59 -9.96 -10.03
C CYS A 61 13.31 -10.80 -10.14
N PHE A 62 12.21 -10.31 -9.57
CA PHE A 62 10.90 -10.98 -9.51
C PHE A 62 9.81 -10.05 -10.08
N PRO A 63 9.76 -9.88 -11.41
CA PRO A 63 8.83 -8.96 -12.06
C PRO A 63 7.36 -9.33 -11.88
N ASP A 64 7.05 -10.55 -11.45
CA ASP A 64 5.72 -11.06 -11.15
C ASP A 64 5.43 -11.17 -9.65
N LEU A 65 6.31 -10.65 -8.78
CA LEU A 65 6.10 -10.64 -7.33
C LEU A 65 4.79 -9.91 -7.01
N LYS A 66 3.88 -10.61 -6.34
CA LYS A 66 2.56 -10.08 -5.98
C LYS A 66 2.68 -9.31 -4.66
N LEU A 67 2.48 -8.00 -4.72
CA LEU A 67 2.59 -7.13 -3.57
C LEU A 67 1.24 -6.79 -2.96
N LEU A 68 1.20 -6.66 -1.64
CA LEU A 68 0.24 -5.79 -0.96
C LEU A 68 0.89 -4.42 -0.78
N ALA A 69 0.25 -3.37 -1.30
CA ALA A 69 0.80 -2.03 -1.29
C ALA A 69 0.31 -1.24 -0.06
N ASP A 70 1.13 -1.16 0.98
CA ASP A 70 1.09 -0.09 1.98
C ASP A 70 2.15 0.97 1.62
N LEU A 71 1.72 2.01 0.91
CA LEU A 71 2.60 3.07 0.41
C LEU A 71 3.05 4.03 1.52
N SER A 72 2.40 4.01 2.68
CA SER A 72 2.71 4.93 3.80
C SER A 72 4.16 4.79 4.24
N HIS A 73 4.68 3.55 4.20
CA HIS A 73 6.04 3.22 4.58
C HIS A 73 7.10 3.82 3.68
N PHE A 74 6.85 3.90 2.36
CA PHE A 74 7.79 4.51 1.44
C PHE A 74 7.77 6.02 1.51
N LEU A 75 6.59 6.64 1.60
CA LEU A 75 6.50 8.09 1.72
C LEU A 75 7.27 8.60 2.94
N VAL A 76 7.03 8.02 4.12
CA VAL A 76 7.72 8.42 5.35
C VAL A 76 9.19 8.00 5.33
N GLY A 77 9.52 6.78 4.89
CA GLY A 77 10.89 6.25 4.93
C GLY A 77 11.84 6.94 3.96
N ARG A 78 11.32 7.46 2.85
CA ARG A 78 12.08 8.20 1.84
C ARG A 78 11.96 9.72 1.99
N GLU A 79 11.19 10.18 2.98
CA GLU A 79 11.01 11.60 3.30
C GLU A 79 10.58 12.42 2.06
N PHE A 80 9.60 11.92 1.30
CA PHE A 80 9.17 12.55 0.04
C PHE A 80 8.70 14.00 0.25
N ALA A 81 9.29 14.93 -0.50
CA ALA A 81 8.92 16.34 -0.43
C ALA A 81 7.52 16.61 -0.95
N TRP A 82 6.93 17.71 -0.45
CA TRP A 82 5.68 18.24 -0.99
C TRP A 82 5.97 19.47 -1.86
N PRO A 83 5.48 19.52 -3.11
CA PRO A 83 4.83 18.44 -3.85
C PRO A 83 5.81 17.31 -4.21
N VAL A 84 5.29 16.09 -4.36
CA VAL A 84 6.09 14.94 -4.81
C VAL A 84 6.48 15.13 -6.28
N ASP A 85 7.74 14.92 -6.61
CA ASP A 85 8.24 15.06 -7.98
C ASP A 85 7.94 13.83 -8.86
N GLU A 86 8.11 14.00 -10.16
CA GLU A 86 7.82 12.95 -11.15
C GLU A 86 8.67 11.69 -10.98
N GLU A 87 9.90 11.82 -10.49
CA GLU A 87 10.80 10.69 -10.23
C GLU A 87 10.26 9.80 -9.11
N ASN A 88 9.85 10.41 -8.00
CA ASN A 88 9.24 9.71 -6.88
C ASN A 88 7.86 9.13 -7.26
N HIS A 89 7.06 9.85 -8.05
CA HIS A 89 5.83 9.31 -8.62
C HIS A 89 6.09 8.06 -9.47
N ALA A 90 7.10 8.08 -10.35
CA ALA A 90 7.44 6.96 -11.21
C ALA A 90 7.83 5.70 -10.41
N MET A 91 8.58 5.86 -9.32
CA MET A 91 8.94 4.74 -8.45
C MET A 91 7.73 4.12 -7.75
N ILE A 92 6.82 4.95 -7.21
CA ILE A 92 5.58 4.46 -6.61
C ILE A 92 4.69 3.78 -7.66
N HIS A 93 4.60 4.31 -8.87
CA HIS A 93 3.89 3.66 -9.96
C HIS A 93 4.49 2.30 -10.32
N ARG A 94 5.82 2.15 -10.30
CA ARG A 94 6.49 0.86 -10.53
C ARG A 94 6.18 -0.17 -9.45
N VAL A 95 6.18 0.21 -8.18
CA VAL A 95 5.72 -0.65 -7.06
C VAL A 95 4.27 -1.04 -7.27
N LEU A 96 3.42 -0.04 -7.56
CA LEU A 96 2.04 -0.28 -7.85
C LEU A 96 1.96 -1.24 -9.02
N ASP A 97 2.70 -1.16 -10.10
CA ASP A 97 2.61 -2.16 -11.19
C ASP A 97 2.82 -3.63 -10.78
N ASN A 98 3.14 -3.95 -9.52
CA ASN A 98 3.10 -5.29 -8.93
C ASN A 98 2.01 -5.56 -7.86
N ARG A 99 1.17 -4.57 -7.48
CA ARG A 99 0.12 -4.74 -6.45
C ARG A 99 -1.02 -5.69 -6.83
N CYS A 100 -1.51 -6.40 -5.83
CA CYS A 100 -2.73 -7.19 -5.83
C CYS A 100 -3.76 -6.74 -4.78
N ALA A 101 -3.30 -6.10 -3.69
CA ALA A 101 -4.13 -5.55 -2.62
C ALA A 101 -3.52 -4.24 -2.08
N PHE A 102 -4.27 -3.52 -1.25
CA PHE A 102 -3.91 -2.18 -0.77
C PHE A 102 -4.19 -2.00 0.71
N HIS A 103 -3.26 -1.34 1.39
CA HIS A 103 -3.49 -0.74 2.70
C HIS A 103 -3.62 0.78 2.56
N GLY A 104 -4.60 1.33 3.27
CA GLY A 104 -5.12 2.68 3.11
C GLY A 104 -4.51 3.71 4.04
N ARG A 105 -3.44 3.37 4.77
CA ARG A 105 -2.77 4.30 5.66
C ARG A 105 -2.22 5.48 4.85
N VAL A 106 -2.51 6.69 5.32
CA VAL A 106 -1.98 7.93 4.74
C VAL A 106 -0.86 8.43 5.65
N ALA A 107 0.32 8.59 5.08
CA ALA A 107 1.46 9.20 5.77
C ALA A 107 1.65 10.66 5.31
N SER A 108 2.37 11.41 6.12
CA SER A 108 3.19 12.54 5.66
C SER A 108 4.66 12.13 5.65
N ARG A 109 5.54 13.01 5.16
CA ARG A 109 6.99 12.75 5.21
C ARG A 109 7.55 12.60 6.64
N GLU A 110 6.83 13.07 7.67
CA GLU A 110 7.28 13.02 9.08
C GLU A 110 6.45 12.08 9.97
N GLN A 111 5.31 11.59 9.49
CA GLN A 111 4.39 10.77 10.27
C GLN A 111 3.82 9.67 9.40
N VAL A 112 3.99 8.42 9.82
CA VAL A 112 3.51 7.27 9.05
C VAL A 112 1.98 7.16 9.00
N GLN A 113 1.28 7.83 9.92
CA GLN A 113 -0.18 7.91 9.94
C GLN A 113 -0.58 9.32 10.37
N VAL A 114 -1.36 10.00 9.53
CA VAL A 114 -1.93 11.32 9.81
C VAL A 114 -3.45 11.22 9.98
N GLU A 115 -4.05 12.18 10.69
CA GLU A 115 -5.51 12.32 10.78
C GLU A 115 -6.06 12.84 9.45
N ILE A 116 -6.73 11.96 8.70
CA ILE A 116 -7.21 12.25 7.34
C ILE A 116 -8.34 13.28 7.32
N SER A 117 -9.03 13.46 8.46
CA SER A 117 -10.10 14.43 8.64
C SER A 117 -9.59 15.87 8.79
N PHE A 118 -8.28 16.07 9.04
CA PHE A 118 -7.74 17.40 9.29
C PHE A 118 -7.46 18.13 7.97
N PRO A 119 -7.92 19.39 7.80
CA PRO A 119 -7.71 20.16 6.56
C PRO A 119 -6.23 20.30 6.15
N ALA A 120 -5.32 20.38 7.13
CA ALA A 120 -3.88 20.49 6.89
C ALA A 120 -3.29 19.22 6.23
N HIS A 121 -3.92 18.06 6.42
CA HIS A 121 -3.47 16.79 5.85
C HIS A 121 -4.10 16.47 4.49
N LYS A 122 -5.03 17.31 4.02
CA LYS A 122 -5.69 17.15 2.71
C LYS A 122 -4.69 16.94 1.55
N PRO A 123 -3.56 17.66 1.45
CA PRO A 123 -2.60 17.43 0.37
C PRO A 123 -2.06 15.99 0.33
N TRP A 124 -1.77 15.40 1.50
CA TRP A 124 -1.33 14.01 1.61
C TRP A 124 -2.47 13.03 1.28
N VAL A 125 -3.68 13.29 1.77
CA VAL A 125 -4.84 12.46 1.43
C VAL A 125 -5.08 12.45 -0.08
N ASP A 126 -5.05 13.62 -0.73
CA ASP A 126 -5.23 13.74 -2.19
C ASP A 126 -4.13 13.01 -2.97
N LEU A 127 -2.88 13.07 -2.50
CA LEU A 127 -1.75 12.32 -3.09
C LEU A 127 -2.00 10.81 -3.07
N PHE A 128 -2.35 10.26 -1.90
CA PHE A 128 -2.63 8.83 -1.77
C PHE A 128 -3.84 8.41 -2.59
N LEU A 129 -4.90 9.23 -2.64
CA LEU A 129 -6.04 8.98 -3.54
C LEU A 129 -5.61 8.92 -5.01
N GLY A 130 -4.66 9.76 -5.43
CA GLY A 130 -4.07 9.73 -6.77
C GLY A 130 -3.27 8.46 -7.03
N TRP A 131 -2.41 8.06 -6.10
CA TRP A 131 -1.65 6.80 -6.19
C TRP A 131 -2.57 5.58 -6.19
N TRP A 132 -3.60 5.54 -5.35
CA TRP A 132 -4.59 4.47 -5.37
C TRP A 132 -5.42 4.47 -6.65
N GLU A 133 -5.73 5.63 -7.25
CA GLU A 133 -6.39 5.65 -8.56
C GLU A 133 -5.52 4.97 -9.64
N TYR A 134 -4.23 5.31 -9.70
CA TYR A 134 -3.28 4.62 -10.57
C TYR A 134 -3.25 3.11 -10.24
N GLY A 135 -3.17 2.80 -8.95
CA GLY A 135 -3.31 1.49 -8.32
C GLY A 135 -4.53 0.70 -8.80
N PHE A 136 -5.71 1.28 -8.85
CA PHE A 136 -6.88 0.53 -9.31
C PHE A 136 -6.86 0.35 -10.82
N ARG A 137 -6.42 1.37 -11.58
CA ARG A 137 -6.36 1.28 -13.05
C ARG A 137 -5.43 0.19 -13.54
N SER A 138 -4.19 0.13 -13.07
CA SER A 138 -3.26 -0.91 -13.56
C SER A 138 -3.54 -2.30 -12.98
N TRP A 139 -4.15 -2.44 -11.79
CA TRP A 139 -4.70 -3.72 -11.32
C TRP A 139 -5.80 -4.24 -12.27
N ARG A 140 -6.76 -3.38 -12.64
CA ARG A 140 -7.85 -3.71 -13.58
C ARG A 140 -7.37 -4.15 -14.96
N LYS A 141 -6.17 -3.73 -15.40
CA LYS A 141 -5.59 -4.17 -16.68
C LYS A 141 -5.21 -5.65 -16.67
N ARG A 142 -4.96 -6.22 -15.49
CA ARG A 142 -4.51 -7.61 -15.30
C ARG A 142 -5.55 -8.51 -14.67
N ALA A 143 -6.52 -7.93 -13.97
CA ALA A 143 -7.58 -8.65 -13.28
C ALA A 143 -8.52 -9.39 -14.25
N GLY A 144 -8.85 -10.63 -13.91
CA GLY A 144 -9.92 -11.40 -14.54
C GLY A 144 -11.31 -10.86 -14.19
N ALA A 145 -12.33 -11.36 -14.90
CA ALA A 145 -13.72 -10.91 -14.74
C ALA A 145 -14.29 -11.11 -13.32
N ASN A 146 -13.78 -12.11 -12.60
CA ASN A 146 -14.25 -12.48 -11.26
C ASN A 146 -13.24 -12.14 -10.15
N ASP A 147 -12.14 -11.48 -10.49
CA ASP A 147 -11.13 -11.11 -9.50
C ASP A 147 -11.66 -9.99 -8.61
N THR A 148 -11.31 -10.04 -7.33
CA THR A 148 -11.64 -9.00 -6.35
C THR A 148 -10.38 -8.28 -5.89
N CYS A 149 -10.49 -6.97 -5.73
CA CYS A 149 -9.39 -6.12 -5.25
C CYS A 149 -9.68 -5.73 -3.79
N ALA A 150 -8.79 -6.12 -2.88
CA ALA A 150 -8.90 -5.79 -1.47
C ALA A 150 -8.28 -4.43 -1.16
N PHE A 151 -8.97 -3.65 -0.34
CA PHE A 151 -8.48 -2.40 0.24
C PHE A 151 -8.84 -2.38 1.74
N THR A 152 -7.83 -2.33 2.60
CA THR A 152 -8.00 -2.22 4.06
C THR A 152 -7.65 -0.80 4.47
N CYS A 153 -8.51 -0.10 5.23
CA CYS A 153 -8.24 1.30 5.63
C CYS A 153 -6.96 1.44 6.47
N GLU A 154 -6.68 0.43 7.29
CA GLU A 154 -5.40 0.24 7.98
C GLU A 154 -4.95 1.39 8.91
N LEU A 155 -5.94 2.02 9.56
CA LEU A 155 -5.72 3.03 10.60
C LEU A 155 -5.42 2.36 11.95
N GLY A 156 -4.13 2.27 12.27
CA GLY A 156 -3.64 1.62 13.50
C GLY A 156 -3.97 2.43 14.75
N PRO A 157 -4.18 1.77 15.91
CA PRO A 157 -4.26 2.44 17.20
C PRO A 157 -2.90 3.02 17.61
N LYS A 158 -2.82 3.67 18.78
CA LYS A 158 -1.53 3.99 19.41
C LYS A 158 -0.56 2.79 19.37
N PRO A 159 0.72 3.00 18.99
CA PRO A 159 1.38 4.29 18.80
C PRO A 159 1.30 4.86 17.36
N TYR A 160 0.51 4.28 16.45
CA TYR A 160 0.35 4.83 15.09
C TYR A 160 -0.53 6.08 15.08
N ALA A 161 -1.65 6.04 15.80
CA ALA A 161 -2.52 7.20 15.96
C ALA A 161 -1.79 8.31 16.69
N ILE A 162 -1.97 9.54 16.22
CA ILE A 162 -1.55 10.73 16.96
C ILE A 162 -2.43 10.83 18.20
N ILE A 163 -1.80 11.10 19.34
CA ILE A 163 -2.47 11.18 20.62
C ILE A 163 -2.45 12.61 21.17
N GLY A 164 -3.55 12.96 21.86
CA GLY A 164 -3.64 14.18 22.64
C GLY A 164 -2.78 14.14 23.90
N ARG A 165 -2.75 15.25 24.62
CA ARG A 165 -2.05 15.36 25.92
C ARG A 165 -2.58 14.39 26.98
N ASP A 166 -3.80 13.91 26.81
CA ASP A 166 -4.47 12.92 27.66
C ASP A 166 -4.09 11.46 27.31
N GLY A 167 -3.34 11.25 26.23
CA GLY A 167 -2.88 9.92 25.79
C GLY A 167 -3.90 9.13 24.97
N ASN A 168 -4.99 9.76 24.54
CA ASN A 168 -6.00 9.17 23.65
C ASN A 168 -5.81 9.65 22.21
N ASP A 169 -6.28 8.86 21.25
CA ASP A 169 -6.31 9.24 19.84
C ASP A 169 -7.01 10.61 19.67
N THR A 170 -6.44 11.48 18.84
CA THR A 170 -7.00 12.81 18.55
C THR A 170 -8.29 12.75 17.72
N THR A 171 -8.56 11.61 17.08
CA THR A 171 -9.73 11.34 16.23
C THR A 171 -10.40 10.00 16.56
N ASP A 172 -11.67 9.85 16.16
CA ASP A 172 -12.30 8.54 16.12
C ASP A 172 -11.85 7.78 14.85
N ARG A 173 -11.01 6.78 15.05
CA ARG A 173 -10.48 5.95 13.95
C ARG A 173 -11.56 5.19 13.18
N TRP A 174 -12.69 4.85 13.81
CA TRP A 174 -13.80 4.21 13.11
C TRP A 174 -14.47 5.19 12.14
N GLU A 175 -14.72 6.42 12.58
CA GLU A 175 -15.26 7.46 11.71
C GLU A 175 -14.30 7.79 10.56
N GLU A 176 -12.99 7.89 10.82
CA GLU A 176 -12.00 8.09 9.76
C GLU A 176 -11.92 6.90 8.80
N ALA A 177 -12.05 5.65 9.28
CA ALA A 177 -12.13 4.49 8.41
C ALA A 177 -13.37 4.52 7.50
N LEU A 178 -14.51 5.00 7.99
CA LEU A 178 -15.73 5.19 7.17
C LEU A 178 -15.54 6.29 6.12
N ILE A 179 -14.90 7.41 6.48
CA ILE A 179 -14.53 8.48 5.53
C ILE A 179 -13.60 7.93 4.44
N MET A 180 -12.55 7.19 4.83
CA MET A 180 -11.59 6.57 3.92
C MET A 180 -12.30 5.62 2.94
N ARG A 181 -13.15 4.73 3.46
CA ARG A 181 -13.96 3.81 2.64
C ARG A 181 -14.75 4.56 1.57
N ASP A 182 -15.39 5.66 1.94
CA ASP A 182 -16.23 6.42 1.00
C ASP A 182 -15.41 7.19 -0.04
N LEU A 183 -14.24 7.71 0.33
CA LEU A 183 -13.28 8.31 -0.61
C LEU A 183 -12.76 7.26 -1.61
N VAL A 184 -12.31 6.11 -1.11
CA VAL A 184 -11.73 5.03 -1.92
C VAL A 184 -12.76 4.42 -2.85
N ARG A 185 -14.01 4.26 -2.44
CA ARG A 185 -15.11 3.82 -3.33
C ARG A 185 -15.30 4.77 -4.51
N LYS A 186 -15.27 6.09 -4.27
CA LYS A 186 -15.34 7.10 -5.36
C LYS A 186 -14.16 6.98 -6.32
N VAL A 187 -12.94 6.77 -5.79
CA VAL A 187 -11.74 6.57 -6.60
C VAL A 187 -11.81 5.26 -7.40
N TRP A 188 -12.31 4.19 -6.79
CA TRP A 188 -12.54 2.90 -7.45
C TRP A 188 -13.51 3.02 -8.63
N ASP A 189 -14.64 3.71 -8.45
CA ASP A 189 -15.63 3.93 -9.50
C ASP A 189 -15.06 4.78 -10.64
N LYS A 190 -14.29 5.83 -10.30
CA LYS A 190 -13.59 6.68 -11.28
C LYS A 190 -12.54 5.88 -12.08
N SER A 191 -11.82 4.97 -11.44
CA SER A 191 -10.78 4.15 -12.10
C SER A 191 -11.32 3.23 -13.20
N GLY A 192 -12.57 2.78 -13.06
CA GLY A 192 -13.25 1.92 -14.04
C GLY A 192 -13.82 2.65 -15.26
N ARG A 193 -13.92 3.98 -15.22
CA ARG A 193 -14.40 4.78 -16.36
C ARG A 193 -13.31 4.88 -17.43
N LYS A 194 -13.68 4.61 -18.69
CA LYS A 194 -12.82 4.91 -19.84
C LYS A 194 -12.56 6.41 -19.88
N PRO A 195 -11.31 6.88 -20.10
CA PRO A 195 -11.05 8.30 -20.27
C PRO A 195 -11.93 8.82 -21.41
N ALA A 196 -12.59 9.96 -21.20
CA ALA A 196 -13.33 10.63 -22.25
C ALA A 196 -12.37 10.82 -23.44
N ARG A 197 -12.75 10.33 -24.62
CA ARG A 197 -11.99 10.57 -25.85
C ARG A 197 -11.90 12.09 -26.02
N ARG A 198 -10.68 12.62 -25.93
CA ARG A 198 -10.39 13.98 -26.39
C ARG A 198 -10.38 14.00 -27.91
#